data_AF-A0AAF0C5Y3-F1
#
_entry.id   AF-A0AAF0C5Y3-F1
#
_cell.length_a   1.000
_cell.length_b   1.000
_cell.length_c   1.000
_cell.angle_alpha   90.00
_cell.angle_beta   90.00
_cell.angle_gamma   90.00
#
_symmetry.space_group_name_H-M   'P 1'
#
loop_
_entity.id
_entity.type
_entity.pdbx_description
1 polymer ?
#
loop_
_entity_poly.entity_id
_entity_poly.type
_entity_poly.pdbx_seq_one_letter_code
_entity_poly.pdbx_strand_id
1 'polypeptide(L)'
;MEHSESVQCQSRLKLGNLLGTWVNVNARADFITRFALNLDGEALKLTILSTSGGCEQTQLHLDVYPVANPGSELATGFYHYQQPSGLIVAANEKNGVLVLQSYRETDNPLNAHQQKETSHSRQTEKLLSREFYYRQTSLSADEQPILTGFSPANENNAGESTTGANIQAQEDFQALPGCWHNTHRHSSWMKAFSIEKISSDWVLEVFGDCNGVTWPRMPLTPYSFDQQEMGFIAYCDLDSVSGLFCAYSNKGLMVVTVFFAVNNTGSEQLTDKTFCREFYVHQARADAAHS
;
A
#
# COMPACT_ATOMS: atom_id res chain seq x y z
N MET A 1 -5.65 -12.61 -49.22
CA MET A 1 -5.97 -11.64 -48.15
C MET A 1 -6.67 -12.44 -47.07
N GLU A 2 -5.90 -12.95 -46.11
CA GLU A 2 -6.44 -13.63 -44.94
C GLU A 2 -6.57 -12.58 -43.84
N HIS A 3 -7.80 -12.32 -43.41
CA HIS A 3 -8.08 -11.51 -42.23
C HIS A 3 -7.74 -12.35 -41.00
N SER A 4 -6.61 -12.02 -40.38
CA SER A 4 -6.27 -12.52 -39.04
C SER A 4 -7.23 -11.86 -38.05
N GLU A 5 -8.26 -12.59 -37.66
CA GLU A 5 -9.12 -12.25 -36.53
C GLU A 5 -8.29 -12.39 -35.25
N SER A 6 -7.88 -11.25 -34.70
CA SER A 6 -7.29 -11.17 -33.36
C SER A 6 -8.32 -11.64 -32.34
N VAL A 7 -8.20 -12.88 -31.89
CA VAL A 7 -8.96 -13.42 -30.75
C VAL A 7 -8.60 -12.59 -29.52
N GLN A 8 -9.48 -11.65 -29.16
CA GLN A 8 -9.41 -10.92 -27.90
C GLN A 8 -9.67 -11.92 -26.77
N CYS A 9 -8.59 -12.43 -26.17
CA CYS A 9 -8.67 -13.22 -24.94
C CYS A 9 -9.01 -12.24 -23.79
N GLN A 10 -10.29 -12.13 -23.46
CA GLN A 10 -10.76 -11.37 -22.29
C GLN A 10 -10.38 -12.15 -21.04
N SER A 11 -9.32 -11.76 -20.34
CA SER A 11 -9.01 -12.34 -19.04
C SER A 11 -10.03 -11.84 -18.01
N ARG A 12 -10.79 -12.78 -17.46
CA ARG A 12 -11.82 -12.50 -16.43
C ARG A 12 -11.14 -12.50 -15.07
N LEU A 13 -11.29 -11.40 -14.32
CA LEU A 13 -10.78 -11.36 -12.95
C LEU A 13 -11.76 -12.08 -12.01
N LYS A 14 -11.23 -13.02 -11.24
CA LYS A 14 -11.87 -13.68 -10.11
C LYS A 14 -11.82 -12.72 -8.92
N LEU A 15 -12.99 -12.41 -8.36
CA LEU A 15 -13.15 -11.42 -7.28
C LEU A 15 -13.50 -12.03 -5.93
N GLY A 16 -13.56 -13.35 -5.82
CA GLY A 16 -14.08 -14.04 -4.63
C GLY A 16 -13.37 -13.64 -3.32
N ASN A 17 -12.08 -13.34 -3.38
CA ASN A 17 -11.28 -12.87 -2.25
C ASN A 17 -11.44 -11.37 -1.93
N LEU A 18 -12.16 -10.61 -2.76
CA LEU A 18 -12.52 -9.21 -2.47
C LEU A 18 -13.99 -9.04 -2.04
N LEU A 19 -14.92 -9.82 -2.61
CA LEU A 19 -16.36 -9.67 -2.35
C LEU A 19 -16.78 -9.99 -0.91
N GLY A 20 -17.78 -9.27 -0.41
CA GLY A 20 -18.36 -9.47 0.92
C GLY A 20 -18.16 -8.27 1.84
N THR A 21 -18.43 -8.48 3.14
CA THR A 21 -18.37 -7.43 4.16
C THR A 21 -17.01 -7.44 4.86
N TRP A 22 -16.40 -6.26 4.95
CA TRP A 22 -15.11 -6.02 5.57
C TRP A 22 -15.29 -5.13 6.80
N VAL A 23 -14.75 -5.57 7.93
CA VAL A 23 -14.84 -4.88 9.21
C VAL A 23 -13.44 -4.46 9.62
N ASN A 24 -13.31 -3.20 10.02
CA ASN A 24 -12.04 -2.65 10.46
C ASN A 24 -11.61 -3.36 11.75
N VAL A 25 -10.35 -3.80 11.82
CA VAL A 25 -9.78 -4.43 13.02
C VAL A 25 -9.69 -3.42 14.18
N ASN A 26 -9.58 -2.13 13.88
CA ASN A 26 -9.60 -1.07 14.87
C ASN A 26 -11.04 -0.61 15.08
N ALA A 27 -11.62 -0.94 16.24
CA ALA A 27 -12.96 -0.47 16.63
C ALA A 27 -13.06 1.06 16.77
N ARG A 28 -11.90 1.74 16.88
CA ARG A 28 -11.77 3.21 16.89
C ARG A 28 -11.20 3.72 15.57
N ALA A 29 -11.49 3.06 14.45
CA ALA A 29 -11.07 3.49 13.12
C ALA A 29 -11.27 5.00 12.96
N ASP A 30 -10.34 5.68 12.29
CA ASP A 30 -10.44 7.13 12.12
C ASP A 30 -11.58 7.51 11.18
N PHE A 31 -12.01 6.58 10.31
CA PHE A 31 -13.17 6.84 9.47
C PHE A 31 -14.04 5.63 9.11
N ILE A 32 -13.58 4.63 8.37
CA ILE A 32 -14.46 3.53 7.93
C ILE A 32 -14.38 2.39 8.95
N THR A 33 -15.50 2.07 9.60
CA THR A 33 -15.57 0.93 10.52
C THR A 33 -16.05 -0.34 9.83
N ARG A 34 -16.90 -0.20 8.79
CA ARG A 34 -17.37 -1.34 7.99
C ARG A 34 -17.72 -0.91 6.57
N PHE A 35 -17.41 -1.75 5.59
CA PHE A 35 -17.85 -1.60 4.21
C PHE A 35 -18.18 -2.95 3.58
N ALA A 36 -18.89 -2.93 2.45
CA ALA A 36 -19.14 -4.11 1.63
C ALA A 36 -18.64 -3.90 0.20
N LEU A 37 -18.12 -4.96 -0.40
CA LEU A 37 -17.80 -5.04 -1.83
C LEU A 37 -18.75 -6.01 -2.49
N ASN A 38 -19.57 -5.49 -3.41
CA ASN A 38 -20.55 -6.28 -4.15
C ASN A 38 -20.45 -5.97 -5.64
N LEU A 39 -21.01 -6.86 -6.46
CA LEU A 39 -21.21 -6.59 -7.87
C LEU A 39 -22.57 -5.96 -8.10
N ASP A 40 -22.57 -4.89 -8.88
CA ASP A 40 -23.76 -4.27 -9.43
C ASP A 40 -23.62 -4.29 -10.96
N GLY A 41 -24.22 -5.31 -11.59
CA GLY A 41 -23.94 -5.66 -12.97
C GLY A 41 -22.47 -6.05 -13.17
N GLU A 42 -21.75 -5.29 -14.00
CA GLU A 42 -20.32 -5.47 -14.28
C GLU A 42 -19.41 -4.55 -13.46
N ALA A 43 -19.97 -3.73 -12.56
CA ALA A 43 -19.19 -2.83 -11.72
C ALA A 43 -18.97 -3.42 -10.33
N LEU A 44 -17.72 -3.37 -9.85
CA LEU A 44 -17.42 -3.63 -8.44
C LEU A 44 -17.73 -2.36 -7.63
N LYS A 45 -18.69 -2.46 -6.71
CA LYS A 45 -19.14 -1.34 -5.87
C LYS A 45 -18.64 -1.50 -4.45
N LEU A 46 -17.98 -0.47 -3.93
CA LEU A 46 -17.71 -0.31 -2.51
C LEU A 46 -18.84 0.48 -1.87
N THR A 47 -19.52 -0.13 -0.89
CA THR A 47 -20.56 0.51 -0.09
C THR A 47 -20.05 0.71 1.34
N ILE A 48 -19.89 1.96 1.77
CA ILE A 48 -19.56 2.26 3.17
C ILE A 48 -20.80 1.99 4.02
N LEU A 49 -20.70 1.05 4.96
CA LEU A 49 -21.82 0.62 5.82
C LEU A 49 -21.85 1.35 7.16
N SER A 50 -20.67 1.71 7.70
CA SER A 50 -20.57 2.49 8.92
C SER A 50 -19.25 3.24 9.03
N THR A 51 -19.28 4.39 9.69
CA THR A 51 -18.10 5.21 10.00
C THR A 51 -17.94 5.43 11.51
N SER A 52 -16.76 5.87 11.95
CA SER A 52 -16.55 6.33 13.32
C SER A 52 -17.22 7.69 13.51
N GLY A 53 -18.05 7.81 14.55
CA GLY A 53 -18.88 8.99 14.81
C GLY A 53 -20.38 8.75 14.76
N GLY A 54 -20.83 7.51 14.51
CA GLY A 54 -22.22 7.08 14.77
C GLY A 54 -23.28 7.69 13.85
N CYS A 55 -22.89 8.48 12.86
CA CYS A 55 -23.81 8.89 11.81
C CYS A 55 -23.91 7.72 10.83
N GLU A 56 -25.08 7.09 10.73
CA GLU A 56 -25.46 6.29 9.56
C GLU A 56 -25.45 7.25 8.36
N GLN A 57 -24.26 7.53 7.83
CA GLN A 57 -24.13 8.30 6.61
C GLN A 57 -24.86 7.53 5.51
N THR A 58 -25.56 8.29 4.68
CA THR A 58 -26.05 7.89 3.36
C THR A 58 -25.04 6.93 2.75
N GLN A 59 -25.46 5.69 2.48
CA GLN A 59 -24.61 4.64 1.93
C GLN A 59 -23.81 5.22 0.76
N LEU A 60 -22.51 5.47 0.97
CA LEU A 60 -21.65 6.00 -0.07
C LEU A 60 -21.29 4.82 -0.95
N HIS A 61 -21.74 4.85 -2.19
CA HIS A 61 -21.42 3.85 -3.20
C HIS A 61 -20.33 4.40 -4.12
N LEU A 62 -19.18 3.73 -4.13
CA LEU A 62 -18.04 4.06 -4.98
C LEU A 62 -17.84 2.97 -6.02
N ASP A 63 -17.70 3.35 -7.28
CA ASP A 63 -17.17 2.46 -8.32
C ASP A 63 -15.69 2.21 -8.07
N VAL A 64 -15.33 0.96 -7.79
CA VAL A 64 -13.93 0.56 -7.61
C VAL A 64 -13.48 -0.33 -8.76
N TYR A 65 -12.21 -0.24 -9.07
CA TYR A 65 -11.58 -0.96 -10.16
C TYR A 65 -10.69 -2.06 -9.60
N PRO A 66 -11.01 -3.35 -9.80
CA PRO A 66 -10.21 -4.46 -9.29
C PRO A 66 -8.84 -4.52 -9.97
N VAL A 67 -7.83 -4.96 -9.23
CA VAL A 67 -6.44 -5.11 -9.70
C VAL A 67 -5.93 -6.50 -9.32
N ALA A 68 -5.25 -7.14 -10.25
CA ALA A 68 -4.56 -8.42 -10.05
C ALA A 68 -3.05 -8.26 -10.28
N ASN A 69 -2.27 -9.15 -9.68
CA ASN A 69 -0.86 -9.30 -10.03
C ASN A 69 -0.73 -9.76 -11.50
N PRO A 70 0.30 -9.34 -12.26
CA PRO A 70 0.49 -9.85 -13.61
C PRO A 70 0.58 -11.36 -13.66
N GLY A 71 -0.12 -11.97 -14.62
CA GLY A 71 -0.24 -13.42 -14.75
C GLY A 71 -1.27 -14.07 -13.82
N SER A 72 -1.90 -13.31 -12.90
CA SER A 72 -2.97 -13.80 -12.03
C SER A 72 -4.34 -13.41 -12.57
N GLU A 73 -5.28 -14.36 -12.55
CA GLU A 73 -6.71 -14.08 -12.72
C GLU A 73 -7.37 -13.63 -11.42
N LEU A 74 -6.74 -13.82 -10.26
CA LEU A 74 -7.29 -13.42 -8.97
C LEU A 74 -6.99 -11.94 -8.71
N ALA A 75 -8.03 -11.13 -8.54
CA ALA A 75 -7.88 -9.75 -8.11
C ALA A 75 -7.48 -9.72 -6.64
N THR A 76 -6.30 -9.19 -6.34
CA THR A 76 -5.81 -9.04 -4.96
C THR A 76 -6.11 -7.66 -4.40
N GLY A 77 -6.59 -6.71 -5.19
CA GLY A 77 -6.89 -5.38 -4.70
C GLY A 77 -7.90 -4.63 -5.54
N PHE A 78 -8.14 -3.37 -5.18
CA PHE A 78 -8.95 -2.45 -5.98
C PHE A 78 -8.53 -1.00 -5.72
N TYR A 79 -8.94 -0.08 -6.59
CA TYR A 79 -8.82 1.35 -6.33
C TYR A 79 -10.06 2.11 -6.79
N HIS A 80 -10.29 3.27 -6.18
CA HIS A 80 -11.22 4.28 -6.64
C HIS A 80 -10.48 5.61 -6.71
N TYR A 81 -10.75 6.35 -7.78
CA TYR A 81 -10.22 7.69 -7.98
C TYR A 81 -11.32 8.55 -8.60
N GLN A 82 -11.73 9.60 -7.88
CA GLN A 82 -12.69 10.56 -8.40
C GLN A 82 -12.20 11.99 -8.16
N GLN A 83 -12.03 12.71 -9.26
CA GLN A 83 -12.03 14.18 -9.24
C GLN A 83 -13.48 14.66 -9.41
N PRO A 84 -13.93 15.76 -8.76
CA PRO A 84 -13.15 16.75 -8.00
C PRO A 84 -13.16 16.54 -6.46
N SER A 85 -13.77 15.47 -5.93
CA SER A 85 -13.90 15.24 -4.49
C SER A 85 -12.57 14.98 -3.77
N GLY A 86 -11.48 14.72 -4.51
CA GLY A 86 -10.16 14.46 -3.95
C GLY A 86 -10.07 13.17 -3.15
N LEU A 87 -11.08 12.29 -3.25
CA LEU A 87 -11.09 10.99 -2.59
C LEU A 87 -10.37 9.96 -3.47
N ILE A 88 -9.27 9.44 -2.95
CA ILE A 88 -8.54 8.33 -3.54
C ILE A 88 -8.57 7.18 -2.54
N VAL A 89 -9.04 6.02 -2.97
CA VAL A 89 -9.01 4.80 -2.16
C VAL A 89 -8.24 3.74 -2.92
N ALA A 90 -7.33 3.05 -2.26
CA ALA A 90 -6.67 1.87 -2.80
C ALA A 90 -6.62 0.81 -1.73
N ALA A 91 -6.87 -0.44 -2.09
CA ALA A 91 -6.83 -1.56 -1.17
C ALA A 91 -6.15 -2.77 -1.77
N ASN A 92 -5.53 -3.57 -0.90
CA ASN A 92 -4.92 -4.85 -1.24
C ASN A 92 -5.24 -5.86 -0.14
N GLU A 93 -5.73 -7.03 -0.55
CA GLU A 93 -6.00 -8.19 0.27
C GLU A 93 -4.77 -9.09 0.29
N LYS A 94 -4.32 -9.42 1.50
CA LYS A 94 -3.20 -10.32 1.75
C LYS A 94 -3.54 -11.20 2.95
N ASN A 95 -3.59 -12.52 2.75
CA ASN A 95 -3.81 -13.53 3.79
C ASN A 95 -5.12 -13.35 4.58
N GLY A 96 -6.21 -13.00 3.90
CA GLY A 96 -7.54 -12.78 4.49
C GLY A 96 -7.69 -11.41 5.16
N VAL A 97 -6.66 -10.56 5.11
CA VAL A 97 -6.67 -9.20 5.65
C VAL A 97 -6.60 -8.21 4.49
N LEU A 98 -7.54 -7.28 4.46
CA LEU A 98 -7.55 -6.21 3.47
C LEU A 98 -6.99 -4.94 4.09
N VAL A 99 -5.97 -4.39 3.45
CA VAL A 99 -5.36 -3.11 3.80
C VAL A 99 -5.99 -2.06 2.89
N LEU A 100 -6.72 -1.11 3.45
CA LEU A 100 -7.29 0.02 2.72
C LEU A 100 -6.53 1.29 3.08
N GLN A 101 -6.11 2.00 2.06
CA GLN A 101 -5.48 3.30 2.15
C GLN A 101 -6.41 4.34 1.54
N SER A 102 -6.72 5.39 2.28
CA SER A 102 -7.55 6.49 1.77
C SER A 102 -6.83 7.82 1.88
N TYR A 103 -6.86 8.58 0.80
CA TYR A 103 -6.41 9.96 0.74
C TYR A 103 -7.61 10.85 0.53
N ARG A 104 -7.68 11.93 1.31
CA ARG A 104 -8.73 12.92 1.20
C ARG A 104 -8.15 14.30 1.24
N GLU A 105 -8.72 15.13 0.39
CA GLU A 105 -8.51 16.55 0.41
C GLU A 105 -9.81 17.17 0.92
N THR A 106 -9.84 17.51 2.21
CA THR A 106 -11.01 18.19 2.79
C THR A 106 -10.76 19.69 2.79
N ASP A 107 -11.56 20.41 2.01
CA ASP A 107 -11.74 21.84 2.19
C ASP A 107 -12.48 22.05 3.51
N ASN A 108 -11.76 22.34 4.59
CA ASN A 108 -12.35 22.47 5.94
C ASN A 108 -13.33 23.68 5.97
N PRO A 109 -14.66 23.48 5.95
CA PRO A 109 -15.61 24.60 5.87
C PRO A 109 -15.93 25.16 7.25
N LEU A 110 -15.63 24.42 8.33
CA LEU A 110 -16.02 24.77 9.70
C LEU A 110 -15.23 25.96 10.26
N ASN A 111 -14.07 26.29 9.68
CA ASN A 111 -13.33 27.51 9.98
C ASN A 111 -13.66 28.68 9.04
N ALA A 112 -14.47 28.48 8.00
CA ALA A 112 -14.77 29.51 7.00
C ALA A 112 -15.64 30.65 7.55
N HIS A 113 -16.41 30.42 8.63
CA HIS A 113 -17.22 31.48 9.26
C HIS A 113 -16.48 32.28 10.34
N GLN A 114 -15.33 31.82 10.85
CA GLN A 114 -14.49 32.60 11.77
C GLN A 114 -13.25 33.23 11.09
N GLN A 115 -12.89 32.80 9.87
CA GLN A 115 -11.74 33.34 9.14
C GLN A 115 -12.10 34.43 8.12
N LYS A 116 -13.02 35.35 8.44
CA LYS A 116 -13.45 36.38 7.48
C LYS A 116 -12.55 37.61 7.40
N GLU A 117 -11.44 37.70 8.15
CA GLU A 117 -10.61 38.93 8.14
C GLU A 117 -9.09 38.76 8.02
N THR A 118 -8.56 37.54 7.91
CA THR A 118 -7.12 37.37 7.62
C THR A 118 -6.93 36.63 6.32
N SER A 119 -6.84 37.39 5.24
CA SER A 119 -6.32 36.93 3.96
C SER A 119 -4.88 36.44 4.13
N HIS A 120 -4.68 35.13 4.31
CA HIS A 120 -3.56 34.33 3.79
C HIS A 120 -3.79 32.84 4.10
N SER A 121 -3.69 32.01 3.05
CA SER A 121 -3.79 30.54 2.97
C SER A 121 -5.08 29.87 3.47
N ARG A 122 -5.94 29.42 2.53
CA ARG A 122 -6.80 28.25 2.75
C ARG A 122 -5.88 27.05 2.99
N GLN A 123 -5.81 26.57 4.21
CA GLN A 123 -5.06 25.36 4.55
C GLN A 123 -5.97 24.16 4.30
N THR A 124 -5.79 23.51 3.15
CA THR A 124 -6.50 22.27 2.83
C THR A 124 -5.88 21.14 3.67
N GLU A 125 -6.68 20.51 4.52
CA GLU A 125 -6.22 19.37 5.32
C GLU A 125 -6.20 18.12 4.43
N LYS A 126 -5.00 17.58 4.25
CA LYS A 126 -4.79 16.31 3.54
C LYS A 126 -4.76 15.19 4.57
N LEU A 127 -5.84 14.40 4.60
CA LEU A 127 -5.96 13.27 5.52
C LEU A 127 -5.60 11.99 4.78
N LEU A 128 -4.55 11.33 5.26
CA LEU A 128 -4.17 9.98 4.85
C LEU A 128 -4.53 9.02 5.99
N SER A 129 -5.33 8.01 5.68
CA SER A 129 -5.59 6.89 6.59
C SER A 129 -5.11 5.58 5.97
N ARG A 130 -4.59 4.70 6.83
CA ARG A 130 -4.31 3.31 6.50
C ARG A 130 -4.99 2.43 7.55
N GLU A 131 -5.90 1.60 7.08
CA GLU A 131 -6.78 0.81 7.92
C GLU A 131 -6.74 -0.66 7.48
N PHE A 132 -6.98 -1.56 8.43
CA PHE A 132 -6.89 -3.00 8.22
C PHE A 132 -8.24 -3.61 8.48
N TYR A 133 -8.63 -4.55 7.63
CA TYR A 133 -9.96 -5.13 7.65
C TYR A 133 -9.89 -6.63 7.64
N TYR A 134 -10.73 -7.27 8.43
CA TYR A 134 -11.02 -8.69 8.31
C TYR A 134 -12.36 -8.87 7.61
N ARG A 135 -12.51 -9.97 6.88
CA ARG A 135 -13.78 -10.32 6.25
C ARG A 135 -14.75 -10.89 7.29
N GLN A 136 -15.91 -10.26 7.45
CA GLN A 136 -16.97 -10.75 8.31
C GLN A 136 -17.76 -11.84 7.57
N THR A 137 -17.44 -13.11 7.87
CA THR A 137 -18.12 -14.36 7.45
C THR A 137 -18.58 -14.39 5.99
N SER A 138 -17.81 -15.11 5.19
CA SER A 138 -18.02 -15.35 3.76
C SER A 138 -19.41 -15.93 3.44
N LEU A 139 -20.03 -15.44 2.36
CA LEU A 139 -21.04 -16.18 1.60
C LEU A 139 -20.49 -17.59 1.28
N SER A 140 -21.38 -18.59 1.30
CA SER A 140 -21.05 -19.98 0.97
C SER A 140 -20.29 -20.08 -0.36
N ALA A 141 -19.27 -20.93 -0.41
CA ALA A 141 -18.30 -21.03 -1.51
C ALA A 141 -18.88 -21.33 -2.91
N ASP A 142 -20.17 -21.67 -3.00
CA ASP A 142 -20.84 -22.04 -4.25
C ASP A 142 -21.34 -20.87 -5.11
N GLU A 143 -21.18 -19.61 -4.66
CA GLU A 143 -21.65 -18.42 -5.38
C GLU A 143 -20.53 -17.39 -5.60
N GLN A 144 -19.51 -17.73 -6.41
CA GLN A 144 -18.49 -16.74 -6.81
C GLN A 144 -18.82 -16.13 -8.17
N PRO A 145 -19.23 -14.84 -8.23
CA PRO A 145 -19.44 -14.17 -9.51
C PRO A 145 -18.13 -13.72 -10.15
N ILE A 146 -18.10 -13.74 -11.48
CA ILE A 146 -16.93 -13.45 -12.33
C ILE A 146 -17.18 -12.14 -13.07
N LEU A 147 -16.22 -11.22 -13.06
CA LEU A 147 -16.34 -9.91 -13.74
C LEU A 147 -15.71 -9.95 -15.14
N THR A 148 -16.40 -9.37 -16.13
CA THR A 148 -15.90 -9.11 -17.50
C THR A 148 -15.64 -7.60 -17.67
N GLY A 149 -14.51 -7.19 -18.28
CA GLY A 149 -14.41 -5.84 -18.86
C GLY A 149 -13.24 -4.90 -18.48
N PHE A 150 -12.08 -5.37 -18.01
CA PHE A 150 -10.92 -4.48 -17.74
C PHE A 150 -9.64 -4.94 -18.46
N SER A 151 -8.83 -3.98 -18.94
CA SER A 151 -7.63 -4.26 -19.75
C SER A 151 -6.40 -3.51 -19.21
N PRO A 152 -5.38 -4.24 -18.73
CA PRO A 152 -4.00 -3.77 -18.85
C PRO A 152 -3.02 -4.88 -19.28
N ALA A 153 -1.92 -4.46 -19.90
CA ALA A 153 -0.97 -5.27 -20.66
C ALA A 153 0.05 -6.10 -19.83
N ASN A 154 0.53 -7.17 -20.50
CA ASN A 154 1.71 -8.02 -20.30
C ASN A 154 1.61 -9.33 -19.49
N GLU A 155 1.91 -10.43 -20.18
CA GLU A 155 1.99 -11.83 -19.75
C GLU A 155 3.41 -12.22 -19.28
N ASN A 156 3.51 -13.11 -18.27
CA ASN A 156 4.15 -14.43 -18.42
C ASN A 156 4.06 -15.30 -17.14
N ASN A 157 3.52 -16.52 -17.34
CA ASN A 157 3.66 -17.82 -16.67
C ASN A 157 3.32 -18.01 -15.17
N ALA A 158 2.32 -18.87 -14.96
CA ALA A 158 1.82 -19.36 -13.67
C ALA A 158 2.42 -20.74 -13.30
N GLY A 159 2.86 -20.88 -12.05
CA GLY A 159 3.10 -22.15 -11.38
C GLY A 159 2.28 -22.19 -10.08
N GLU A 160 1.58 -23.30 -9.84
CA GLU A 160 0.70 -23.53 -8.69
C GLU A 160 1.41 -23.28 -7.35
N SER A 161 0.81 -22.48 -6.47
CA SER A 161 1.31 -22.25 -5.10
C SER A 161 0.22 -22.55 -4.07
N THR A 162 0.57 -23.43 -3.13
CA THR A 162 -0.22 -23.84 -1.98
C THR A 162 -0.11 -22.79 -0.87
N THR A 163 -1.25 -22.29 -0.43
CA THR A 163 -1.38 -21.23 0.57
C THR A 163 -1.22 -21.77 1.99
N GLY A 164 -0.31 -21.15 2.78
CA GLY A 164 -0.42 -21.12 4.25
C GLY A 164 0.65 -21.82 5.11
N ALA A 165 1.63 -22.53 4.53
CA ALA A 165 2.67 -23.25 5.30
C ALA A 165 4.10 -22.68 5.17
N ASN A 166 4.31 -21.60 4.41
CA ASN A 166 5.64 -21.18 3.92
C ASN A 166 6.27 -19.97 4.64
N ILE A 167 6.09 -19.81 5.95
CA ILE A 167 7.09 -19.05 6.73
C ILE A 167 8.10 -20.08 7.26
N GLN A 168 8.84 -20.72 6.35
CA GLN A 168 9.97 -21.55 6.73
C GLN A 168 11.18 -20.64 6.89
N ALA A 169 11.77 -20.61 8.08
CA ALA A 169 12.96 -19.83 8.45
C ALA A 169 14.26 -20.31 7.76
N GLN A 170 14.16 -20.90 6.57
CA GLN A 170 15.28 -21.38 5.79
C GLN A 170 15.21 -20.73 4.40
N GLU A 171 15.37 -19.40 4.38
CA GLU A 171 15.35 -18.64 3.14
C GLU A 171 16.67 -17.93 2.91
N ASP A 172 17.17 -18.15 1.70
CA ASP A 172 18.43 -17.62 1.21
C ASP A 172 18.22 -16.14 0.83
N PHE A 173 18.35 -15.25 1.79
CA PHE A 173 18.17 -13.81 1.62
C PHE A 173 19.26 -13.13 0.77
N GLN A 174 20.00 -13.85 -0.09
CA GLN A 174 21.19 -13.35 -0.81
C GLN A 174 20.88 -12.24 -1.81
N ALA A 175 19.62 -12.05 -2.20
CA ALA A 175 19.24 -10.94 -3.07
C ALA A 175 18.88 -9.65 -2.31
N LEU A 176 18.83 -9.66 -0.97
CA LEU A 176 18.66 -8.46 -0.15
C LEU A 176 19.96 -7.62 -0.05
N PRO A 177 21.15 -8.21 0.22
CA PRO A 177 22.39 -7.46 0.33
C PRO A 177 22.69 -6.64 -0.92
N GLY A 178 23.27 -5.47 -0.69
CA GLY A 178 23.71 -4.58 -1.76
C GLY A 178 23.17 -3.16 -1.60
N CYS A 179 23.46 -2.33 -2.60
CA CYS A 179 23.10 -0.92 -2.61
C CYS A 179 21.85 -0.68 -3.45
N TRP A 180 20.91 0.07 -2.88
CA TRP A 180 19.61 0.38 -3.47
C TRP A 180 19.49 1.89 -3.63
N HIS A 181 19.16 2.33 -4.84
CA HIS A 181 19.07 3.75 -5.19
C HIS A 181 17.63 4.13 -5.47
N ASN A 182 17.17 5.24 -4.90
CA ASN A 182 15.83 5.73 -5.11
C ASN A 182 15.63 6.10 -6.58
N THR A 183 14.53 5.64 -7.17
CA THR A 183 14.15 6.04 -8.54
C THR A 183 13.76 7.52 -8.61
N HIS A 184 13.32 8.10 -7.49
CA HIS A 184 13.06 9.52 -7.34
C HIS A 184 14.30 10.26 -6.82
N ARG A 185 15.14 10.75 -7.74
CA ARG A 185 16.43 11.42 -7.42
C ARG A 185 16.30 12.68 -6.56
N HIS A 186 15.13 13.31 -6.55
CA HIS A 186 14.83 14.50 -5.76
C HIS A 186 14.16 14.18 -4.42
N SER A 187 14.13 12.91 -3.99
CA SER A 187 13.70 12.58 -2.63
C SER A 187 14.55 13.34 -1.62
N SER A 188 13.86 13.96 -0.68
CA SER A 188 14.46 14.68 0.44
C SER A 188 14.70 13.77 1.66
N TRP A 189 14.33 12.48 1.58
CA TRP A 189 14.24 11.57 2.73
C TRP A 189 15.31 10.48 2.70
N MET A 190 15.27 9.62 1.70
CA MET A 190 16.18 8.50 1.57
C MET A 190 16.53 8.31 0.09
N LYS A 191 17.70 8.83 -0.30
CA LYS A 191 18.20 8.77 -1.68
C LYS A 191 18.79 7.42 -2.03
N ALA A 192 19.43 6.75 -1.07
CA ALA A 192 19.95 5.41 -1.21
C ALA A 192 20.02 4.71 0.15
N PHE A 193 20.16 3.38 0.14
CA PHE A 193 20.53 2.61 1.32
C PHE A 193 21.32 1.37 0.91
N SER A 194 22.04 0.77 1.84
CA SER A 194 22.58 -0.58 1.70
C SER A 194 22.00 -1.52 2.74
N ILE A 195 21.98 -2.79 2.36
CA ILE A 195 21.77 -3.89 3.28
C ILE A 195 23.04 -4.73 3.29
N GLU A 196 23.51 -5.05 4.49
CA GLU A 196 24.66 -5.93 4.69
C GLU A 196 24.35 -6.96 5.77
N LYS A 197 24.91 -8.17 5.62
CA LYS A 197 24.91 -9.19 6.67
C LYS A 197 26.27 -9.18 7.37
N ILE A 198 26.29 -8.70 8.61
CA ILE A 198 27.49 -8.63 9.44
C ILE A 198 27.43 -9.76 10.47
N SER A 199 28.25 -10.80 10.27
CA SER A 199 28.20 -12.02 11.08
C SER A 199 26.81 -12.70 11.03
N SER A 200 26.04 -12.64 12.11
CA SER A 200 24.67 -13.15 12.20
C SER A 200 23.60 -12.10 11.89
N ASP A 201 23.97 -10.82 11.93
CA ASP A 201 23.01 -9.72 12.00
C ASP A 201 22.86 -9.05 10.65
N TRP A 202 21.65 -8.62 10.35
CA TRP A 202 21.36 -7.84 9.16
C TRP A 202 21.29 -6.37 9.52
N VAL A 203 21.94 -5.53 8.72
CA VAL A 203 22.08 -4.10 8.97
C VAL A 203 21.62 -3.31 7.76
N LEU A 204 20.80 -2.30 8.01
CA LEU A 204 20.38 -1.27 7.06
C LEU A 204 21.21 -0.01 7.33
N GLU A 205 21.84 0.52 6.28
CA GLU A 205 22.54 1.80 6.33
C GLU A 205 21.93 2.73 5.27
N VAL A 206 21.47 3.91 5.69
CA VAL A 206 20.84 4.89 4.79
C VAL A 206 21.88 5.93 4.36
N PHE A 207 21.94 6.23 3.06
CA PHE A 207 22.90 7.16 2.48
C PHE A 207 22.25 8.25 1.62
N GLY A 208 23.04 9.31 1.42
CA GLY A 208 22.67 10.48 0.63
C GLY A 208 22.22 11.64 1.49
N ASP A 209 22.09 12.81 0.87
CA ASP A 209 21.60 14.01 1.56
C ASP A 209 20.10 13.87 1.88
N CYS A 210 19.84 13.53 3.14
CA CYS A 210 18.52 13.30 3.74
C CYS A 210 18.07 14.54 4.53
N ASN A 211 18.11 15.72 3.90
CA ASN A 211 17.88 17.03 4.55
C ASN A 211 18.79 17.25 5.78
N GLY A 212 20.05 16.81 5.71
CA GLY A 212 20.98 16.92 6.83
C GLY A 212 20.75 15.96 8.01
N VAL A 213 19.79 15.03 7.92
CA VAL A 213 19.63 13.96 8.92
C VAL A 213 20.71 12.90 8.71
N THR A 214 21.45 12.58 9.77
CA THR A 214 22.38 11.45 9.79
C THR A 214 21.66 10.24 10.40
N TRP A 215 21.40 9.21 9.61
CA TRP A 215 20.74 8.00 10.07
C TRP A 215 21.74 7.07 10.76
N PRO A 216 21.39 6.48 11.91
CA PRO A 216 22.20 5.40 12.48
C PRO A 216 22.12 4.16 11.59
N ARG A 217 23.11 3.28 11.71
CA ARG A 217 22.96 1.90 11.23
C ARG A 217 21.85 1.22 12.01
N MET A 218 20.88 0.66 11.30
CA MET A 218 19.71 0.05 11.89
C MET A 218 19.81 -1.47 11.79
N PRO A 219 19.57 -2.23 12.87
CA PRO A 219 19.30 -3.65 12.72
C PRO A 219 18.01 -3.83 11.90
N LEU A 220 18.03 -4.78 10.98
CA LEU A 220 16.85 -5.17 10.22
C LEU A 220 16.52 -6.64 10.45
N THR A 221 15.24 -6.97 10.34
CA THR A 221 14.74 -8.34 10.32
C THR A 221 14.29 -8.66 8.89
N PRO A 222 15.02 -9.52 8.15
CA PRO A 222 14.57 -9.94 6.84
C PRO A 222 13.36 -10.86 6.98
N TYR A 223 12.47 -10.82 6.00
CA TYR A 223 11.36 -11.74 5.89
C TYR A 223 11.13 -12.09 4.43
N SER A 224 10.45 -13.20 4.18
CA SER A 224 9.96 -13.56 2.87
C SER A 224 8.45 -13.60 2.89
N PHE A 225 7.85 -13.25 1.76
CA PHE A 225 6.42 -13.38 1.57
C PHE A 225 6.07 -14.61 0.72
N ASP A 226 6.90 -14.92 -0.27
CA ASP A 226 6.86 -16.12 -1.11
C ASP A 226 8.26 -16.36 -1.72
N GLN A 227 8.42 -17.38 -2.56
CA GLN A 227 9.72 -17.74 -3.16
C GLN A 227 10.36 -16.61 -4.00
N GLN A 228 9.64 -15.54 -4.34
CA GLN A 228 10.11 -14.46 -5.23
C GLN A 228 10.14 -13.08 -4.56
N GLU A 229 9.38 -12.86 -3.48
CA GLU A 229 9.32 -11.60 -2.76
C GLU A 229 9.99 -11.70 -1.38
N MET A 230 11.11 -10.99 -1.23
CA MET A 230 11.80 -10.81 0.05
C MET A 230 11.65 -9.38 0.53
N GLY A 231 11.69 -9.18 1.84
CA GLY A 231 11.54 -7.87 2.45
C GLY A 231 12.34 -7.74 3.72
N PHE A 232 12.22 -6.57 4.34
CA PHE A 232 12.76 -6.35 5.67
C PHE A 232 11.90 -5.40 6.48
N ILE A 233 12.04 -5.50 7.79
CA ILE A 233 11.57 -4.50 8.74
C ILE A 233 12.79 -3.94 9.47
N ALA A 234 12.89 -2.62 9.59
CA ALA A 234 13.89 -1.95 10.40
C ALA A 234 13.24 -0.84 11.22
N TYR A 235 13.78 -0.57 12.40
CA TYR A 235 13.30 0.49 13.28
C TYR A 235 14.46 1.42 13.64
N CYS A 236 14.18 2.72 13.67
CA CYS A 236 15.09 3.71 14.24
C CYS A 236 14.37 4.62 15.22
N ASP A 237 15.12 5.06 16.22
CA ASP A 237 14.76 6.15 17.11
C ASP A 237 15.84 7.23 16.99
N LEU A 238 15.43 8.46 16.67
CA LEU A 238 16.26 9.66 16.54
C LEU A 238 15.92 10.69 17.62
N ASP A 239 15.51 10.19 18.80
CA ASP A 239 15.04 10.94 19.98
C ASP A 239 13.70 11.67 19.75
N SER A 240 13.71 12.66 18.86
CA SER A 240 12.55 13.48 18.51
C SER A 240 11.71 12.88 17.38
N VAL A 241 12.23 11.88 16.66
CA VAL A 241 11.53 11.19 15.57
C VAL A 241 11.84 9.70 15.64
N SER A 242 10.80 8.86 15.61
CA SER A 242 10.95 7.42 15.40
C SER A 242 10.49 7.04 14.00
N GLY A 243 11.11 6.01 13.43
CA GLY A 243 10.87 5.53 12.08
C GLY A 243 10.73 4.01 12.03
N LEU A 244 9.63 3.52 11.43
CA LEU A 244 9.47 2.11 11.09
C LEU A 244 9.56 1.95 9.57
N PHE A 245 10.57 1.22 9.12
CA PHE A 245 10.81 0.89 7.72
C PHE A 245 10.24 -0.50 7.45
N CYS A 246 9.36 -0.59 6.47
CA CYS A 246 8.82 -1.84 5.95
C CYS A 246 9.10 -1.89 4.46
N ALA A 247 9.90 -2.85 4.03
CA ALA A 247 10.31 -2.99 2.65
C ALA A 247 9.94 -4.36 2.10
N TYR A 248 9.65 -4.43 0.80
CA TYR A 248 9.50 -5.69 0.07
C TYR A 248 9.96 -5.52 -1.38
N SER A 249 10.55 -6.57 -1.92
CA SER A 249 11.00 -6.64 -3.30
C SER A 249 9.84 -7.02 -4.21
N ASN A 250 9.68 -6.33 -5.32
CA ASN A 250 8.70 -6.67 -6.36
C ASN A 250 9.29 -6.34 -7.73
N LYS A 251 9.39 -7.34 -8.61
CA LYS A 251 9.89 -7.20 -10.00
C LYS A 251 11.24 -6.46 -10.10
N GLY A 252 12.15 -6.75 -9.16
CA GLY A 252 13.49 -6.15 -9.15
C GLY A 252 13.59 -4.74 -8.60
N LEU A 253 12.49 -4.18 -8.09
CA LEU A 253 12.47 -2.98 -7.27
C LEU A 253 12.38 -3.38 -5.80
N MET A 254 12.97 -2.58 -4.92
CA MET A 254 12.63 -2.59 -3.50
C MET A 254 11.64 -1.47 -3.24
N VAL A 255 10.45 -1.81 -2.75
CA VAL A 255 9.46 -0.84 -2.30
C VAL A 255 9.67 -0.64 -0.82
N VAL A 256 10.11 0.54 -0.41
CA VAL A 256 10.27 0.87 1.01
C VAL A 256 9.18 1.82 1.45
N THR A 257 8.52 1.46 2.53
CA THR A 257 7.51 2.28 3.20
C THR A 257 8.06 2.69 4.55
N VAL A 258 8.03 3.98 4.87
CA VAL A 258 8.50 4.47 6.16
C VAL A 258 7.38 5.21 6.88
N PHE A 259 7.19 4.84 8.15
CA PHE A 259 6.27 5.48 9.07
C PHE A 259 7.07 6.27 10.08
N PHE A 260 6.98 7.60 10.01
CA PHE A 260 7.59 8.50 10.99
C PHE A 260 6.59 8.93 12.03
N ALA A 261 7.03 8.98 13.28
CA ALA A 261 6.31 9.62 14.36
C ALA A 261 7.24 10.62 15.05
N VAL A 262 6.88 11.89 15.01
CA VAL A 262 7.58 12.96 15.74
C VAL A 262 7.11 12.93 17.20
N ASN A 263 8.05 12.72 18.12
CA ASN A 263 7.84 12.77 19.56
C ASN A 263 7.98 14.22 20.03
N ASN A 264 6.86 14.94 20.12
CA ASN A 264 6.86 16.28 20.72
C ASN A 264 6.98 16.17 22.25
N THR A 265 8.21 16.21 22.75
CA THR A 265 8.50 16.27 24.19
C THR A 265 8.14 17.66 24.74
N GLY A 266 6.86 17.91 25.06
CA GLY A 266 6.49 19.13 25.79
C GLY A 266 5.03 19.56 25.77
N SER A 267 4.20 19.04 24.86
CA SER A 267 2.77 19.32 24.85
C SER A 267 2.00 18.05 24.53
N GLU A 268 0.80 17.89 25.09
CA GLU A 268 -0.18 16.84 24.72
C GLU A 268 -0.69 16.99 23.27
N GLN A 269 0.10 17.61 22.41
CA GLN A 269 -0.24 18.05 21.08
C GLN A 269 0.24 17.00 20.07
N LEU A 270 -0.63 16.74 19.10
CA LEU A 270 -0.53 15.70 18.08
C LEU A 270 0.91 15.36 17.65
N THR A 271 1.25 14.08 17.73
CA THR A 271 2.43 13.53 17.05
C THR A 271 2.26 13.72 15.55
N ASP A 272 3.13 14.50 14.91
CA ASP A 272 3.16 14.57 13.45
C ASP A 272 3.58 13.19 12.93
N LYS A 273 2.64 12.52 12.28
CA LYS A 273 2.87 11.22 11.64
C LYS A 273 3.05 11.45 10.15
N THR A 274 4.24 11.13 9.65
CA THR A 274 4.51 11.23 8.21
C THR A 274 4.68 9.85 7.62
N PHE A 275 4.11 9.67 6.43
CA PHE A 275 4.22 8.44 5.66
C PHE A 275 4.94 8.76 4.36
N CYS A 276 5.97 7.97 4.04
CA CYS A 276 6.55 7.97 2.71
C CYS A 276 6.60 6.55 2.15
N ARG A 277 6.48 6.47 0.83
CA ARG A 277 6.67 5.23 0.08
C ARG A 277 7.49 5.53 -1.14
N GLU A 278 8.64 4.88 -1.23
CA GLU A 278 9.62 5.13 -2.27
C GLU A 278 10.07 3.81 -2.90
N PHE A 279 10.61 3.90 -4.11
CA PHE A 279 10.96 2.76 -4.94
C PHE A 279 12.46 2.81 -5.22
N TYR A 280 13.14 1.69 -5.08
CA TYR A 280 14.58 1.62 -5.21
C TYR A 280 14.99 0.56 -6.22
N VAL A 281 16.01 0.88 -7.01
CA VAL A 281 16.66 -0.03 -7.94
C VAL A 281 17.99 -0.51 -7.36
N HIS A 282 18.28 -1.79 -7.55
CA HIS A 282 19.55 -2.36 -7.12
C HIS A 282 20.72 -1.86 -8.00
N GLN A 283 21.79 -1.36 -7.41
CA GLN A 283 22.90 -0.69 -8.11
C GLN A 283 23.55 -1.57 -9.19
N ALA A 284 23.80 -2.86 -8.89
CA ALA A 284 24.39 -3.79 -9.86
C ALA A 284 23.56 -3.92 -11.16
N ARG A 285 22.27 -3.60 -11.13
CA ARG A 285 21.39 -3.57 -12.32
C ARG A 285 21.37 -2.21 -13.00
N ALA A 286 21.64 -1.13 -12.27
CA ALA A 286 21.71 0.23 -12.83
C ALA A 286 22.92 0.38 -13.75
N ASP A 287 24.09 -0.14 -13.34
CA ASP A 287 25.34 -0.03 -14.12
C ASP A 287 25.27 -0.84 -15.43
N ALA A 288 24.61 -2.00 -15.40
CA ALA A 288 24.41 -2.84 -16.57
C ALA A 288 23.44 -2.24 -17.62
N ALA A 289 22.53 -1.35 -17.20
CA ALA A 289 21.58 -0.70 -18.12
C ALA A 289 22.16 0.53 -18.85
N HIS A 290 23.32 1.02 -18.42
CA HIS A 290 24.01 2.18 -19.00
C HIS A 290 25.30 1.81 -19.75
N SER A 291 25.60 0.50 -19.83
CA SER A 291 26.72 -0.08 -20.58
C SER A 291 26.23 -0.59 -21.93
#